data_AF-A0A2I1F2K1-F1
#
_entry.id   AF-A0A2I1F2K1-F1
#
_cell.length_a   1.000
_cell.length_b   1.000
_cell.length_c   1.000
_cell.angle_alpha   90.00
_cell.angle_beta   90.00
_cell.angle_gamma   90.00
#
_symmetry.space_group_name_H-M   'P 1'
#
loop_
_entity.id
_entity.type
_entity.pdbx_description
1 polymer ?
#
loop_
_entity_poly.entity_id
_entity_poly.type
_entity_poly.pdbx_seq_one_letter_code
_entity_poly.pdbx_strand_id
1 'polypeptide(L)'
;MLFKFIFVLLIAQLASAFYFEAWSQPNYHGAAKTYTHRGTFRPGYTIKSYKWDSPIWDDCCVRMCNGNRNVGYYCSSHSSGQPSANFNKVVIGCGNEQLIC
;
A
#
# COMPACT_ATOMS: atom_id res chain seq x y z
N MET A 1 11.54 -7.09 49.89
CA MET A 1 11.72 -7.48 48.48
C MET A 1 10.36 -7.40 47.80
N LEU A 2 10.12 -6.39 46.96
CA LEU A 2 8.83 -6.18 46.29
C LEU A 2 9.02 -6.47 44.79
N PHE A 3 8.24 -7.43 44.27
CA PHE A 3 8.35 -7.95 42.91
C PHE A 3 8.15 -6.83 41.86
N LYS A 4 9.16 -6.62 41.01
CA LYS A 4 9.07 -5.78 39.81
C LYS A 4 8.35 -6.55 38.71
N PHE A 5 7.08 -6.24 38.48
CA PHE A 5 6.37 -6.70 37.29
C PHE A 5 6.84 -5.88 36.08
N ILE A 6 7.69 -6.46 35.25
CA ILE A 6 8.03 -5.92 33.94
C ILE A 6 6.87 -6.30 33.01
N PHE A 7 5.95 -5.37 32.76
CA PHE A 7 4.99 -5.48 31.67
C PHE A 7 5.73 -5.27 30.35
N VAL A 8 6.15 -6.36 29.71
CA VAL A 8 6.58 -6.32 28.31
C VAL A 8 5.31 -6.19 27.47
N LEU A 9 5.01 -4.96 27.06
CA LEU A 9 4.06 -4.72 25.96
C LEU A 9 4.67 -5.35 24.70
N LEU A 10 4.31 -6.60 24.44
CA LEU A 10 4.52 -7.23 23.14
C LEU A 10 3.60 -6.50 22.16
N ILE A 11 4.07 -5.36 21.63
CA ILE A 11 3.45 -4.79 20.44
C ILE A 11 3.77 -5.80 19.36
N ALA A 12 2.86 -6.74 19.12
CA ALA A 12 2.88 -7.51 17.90
C ALA A 12 2.78 -6.46 16.79
N GLN A 13 3.92 -6.07 16.22
CA GLN A 13 3.94 -5.57 14.87
C GLN A 13 3.38 -6.72 14.06
N LEU A 14 2.06 -6.72 13.86
CA LEU A 14 1.41 -7.43 12.77
C LEU A 14 2.13 -6.91 11.54
N ALA A 15 3.17 -7.63 11.12
CA ALA A 15 3.87 -7.35 9.89
C ALA A 15 2.81 -7.54 8.82
N SER A 16 2.27 -6.43 8.34
CA SER A 16 1.26 -6.39 7.30
C SER A 16 1.84 -7.11 6.07
N ALA A 17 1.21 -8.20 5.68
CA ALA A 17 1.73 -9.12 4.66
C ALA A 17 1.38 -8.68 3.23
N PHE A 18 1.31 -7.37 3.00
CA PHE A 18 1.01 -6.83 1.69
C PHE A 18 2.26 -6.54 0.86
N TYR A 19 2.02 -6.36 -0.44
CA TYR A 19 2.99 -5.99 -1.43
C TYR A 19 2.33 -5.08 -2.47
N PHE A 20 2.92 -3.92 -2.72
CA PHE A 20 2.54 -3.08 -3.85
C PHE A 20 3.71 -2.90 -4.80
N GLU A 21 3.52 -3.19 -6.08
CA GLU A 21 4.50 -2.88 -7.13
C GLU A 21 3.86 -2.02 -8.21
N ALA A 22 4.57 -0.97 -8.58
CA ALA A 22 4.14 0.02 -9.56
C ALA A 22 5.13 0.08 -10.72
N TRP A 23 4.63 0.23 -11.95
CA TRP A 23 5.44 0.32 -13.16
C TRP A 23 5.12 1.58 -13.97
N SER A 24 6.13 2.12 -14.64
CA SER A 24 6.00 3.33 -15.46
C SER A 24 5.39 3.10 -16.85
N GLN A 25 5.25 1.84 -17.29
CA GLN A 25 4.59 1.46 -18.54
C GLN A 25 3.44 0.48 -18.30
N PRO A 26 2.53 0.32 -19.27
CA PRO A 26 1.51 -0.74 -19.23
C PRO A 26 2.16 -2.13 -19.19
N ASN A 27 1.35 -3.13 -18.82
CA ASN A 27 1.69 -4.55 -18.80
C ASN A 27 2.95 -4.89 -17.98
N TYR A 28 3.17 -4.16 -16.88
CA TYR A 28 4.24 -4.42 -15.91
C TYR A 28 5.66 -4.21 -16.46
N HIS A 29 5.83 -3.20 -17.33
CA HIS A 29 7.12 -2.86 -17.94
C HIS A 29 7.67 -1.50 -17.48
N GLY A 30 8.96 -1.27 -17.76
CA GLY A 30 9.63 -0.01 -17.48
C GLY A 30 10.17 0.07 -16.06
N ALA A 31 10.31 1.30 -15.55
CA ALA A 31 10.82 1.54 -14.21
C ALA A 31 9.80 1.02 -13.18
N ALA A 32 10.28 0.25 -12.20
CA ALA A 32 9.45 -0.36 -11.17
C ALA A 32 9.79 0.21 -9.78
N LYS A 33 8.81 0.27 -8.89
CA LYS A 33 9.01 0.48 -7.45
C LYS A 33 8.09 -0.43 -6.65
N THR A 34 8.64 -0.92 -5.55
CA THR A 34 7.96 -1.83 -4.63
C THR A 34 7.81 -1.19 -3.26
N TYR A 35 6.64 -1.38 -2.65
CA TYR A 35 6.31 -0.91 -1.31
C TYR A 35 5.76 -2.08 -0.47
N THR A 36 6.42 -2.34 0.65
CA THR A 36 6.07 -3.40 1.62
C THR A 36 5.79 -2.82 3.01
N HIS A 37 5.64 -1.49 3.10
CA HIS A 37 5.33 -0.78 4.33
C HIS A 37 4.28 0.29 4.05
N ARG A 38 3.59 0.69 5.12
CA ARG A 38 2.51 1.68 5.08
C ARG A 38 3.07 3.07 4.84
N GLY A 39 2.27 3.97 4.29
CA GLY A 39 2.67 5.36 4.07
C GLY A 39 2.15 5.95 2.76
N THR A 40 2.67 7.12 2.41
CA THR A 40 2.37 7.82 1.17
C THR A 40 3.59 7.81 0.26
N PHE A 41 3.41 7.31 -0.96
CA PHE A 41 4.50 7.08 -1.91
C PHE A 41 4.26 7.80 -3.22
N ARG A 42 5.33 8.42 -3.74
CA ARG A 42 5.40 8.99 -5.08
C ARG A 42 6.61 8.40 -5.80
N PRO A 43 6.42 7.54 -6.82
CA PRO A 43 7.55 6.88 -7.45
C PRO A 43 8.45 7.81 -8.27
N GLY A 44 7.97 9.01 -8.63
CA GLY A 44 8.67 9.93 -9.53
C GLY A 44 8.27 9.77 -11.01
N TYR A 45 7.26 8.92 -11.27
CA TYR A 45 6.66 8.73 -12.59
C TYR A 45 5.14 8.50 -12.47
N THR A 46 4.43 8.64 -13.58
CA THR A 46 3.04 8.20 -13.68
C THR A 46 3.01 6.67 -13.73
N ILE A 47 2.28 6.07 -12.79
CA ILE A 47 2.07 4.62 -12.72
C ILE A 47 1.05 4.24 -13.80
N LYS A 48 1.42 3.27 -14.64
CA LYS A 48 0.63 2.78 -15.77
C LYS A 48 0.29 1.29 -15.69
N SER A 49 0.84 0.57 -14.73
CA SER A 49 0.39 -0.76 -14.33
C SER A 49 0.84 -1.04 -12.89
N TYR A 50 0.17 -1.94 -12.20
CA TYR A 50 0.46 -2.25 -10.80
C TYR A 50 -0.01 -3.64 -10.37
N LYS A 51 0.57 -4.11 -9.28
CA LYS A 51 0.12 -5.26 -8.50
C LYS A 51 0.00 -4.84 -7.05
N TRP A 52 -1.18 -5.04 -6.49
CA TRP A 52 -1.45 -4.98 -5.07
C TRP A 52 -1.75 -6.41 -4.63
N ASP A 53 -0.94 -6.94 -3.72
CA ASP A 53 -1.19 -8.21 -3.06
C ASP A 53 -1.39 -7.93 -1.57
N SER A 54 -2.53 -8.33 -1.03
CA SER A 54 -2.94 -8.08 0.35
C SER A 54 -3.84 -9.23 0.76
N PRO A 55 -3.36 -10.14 1.62
CA PRO A 55 -4.20 -11.19 2.15
C PRO A 55 -5.42 -10.61 2.87
N ILE A 56 -6.58 -11.25 2.74
CA ILE A 56 -7.84 -10.71 3.29
C ILE A 56 -7.80 -10.46 4.82
N TRP A 57 -6.88 -11.11 5.54
CA TRP A 57 -6.71 -10.99 6.99
C TRP A 57 -5.70 -9.91 7.42
N ASP A 58 -4.98 -9.26 6.50
CA ASP A 58 -4.02 -8.23 6.86
C ASP A 58 -4.67 -6.86 7.12
N ASP A 59 -5.95 -6.71 6.76
CA ASP A 59 -6.76 -5.51 6.94
C ASP A 59 -6.15 -4.28 6.27
N CYS A 60 -5.29 -4.48 5.26
CA CYS A 60 -4.58 -3.41 4.58
C CYS A 60 -5.30 -3.00 3.31
N CYS A 61 -5.26 -1.71 3.04
CA CYS A 61 -5.85 -1.09 1.87
C CYS A 61 -4.84 -0.19 1.17
N VAL A 62 -4.98 -0.10 -0.14
CA VAL A 62 -4.24 0.83 -0.99
C VAL A 62 -5.19 1.81 -1.66
N ARG A 63 -4.83 3.09 -1.63
CA ARG A 63 -5.50 4.17 -2.36
C ARG A 63 -4.57 4.73 -3.43
N MET A 64 -5.08 4.78 -4.66
CA MET A 64 -4.37 5.29 -5.83
C MET A 64 -4.84 6.72 -6.10
N CYS A 65 -3.89 7.63 -6.22
CA CYS A 65 -4.14 9.05 -6.32
C CYS A 65 -3.46 9.66 -7.54
N ASN A 66 -4.19 10.47 -8.29
CA ASN A 66 -3.63 11.38 -9.27
C ASN A 66 -3.66 12.80 -8.68
N GLY A 67 -2.53 13.25 -8.13
CA GLY A 67 -2.51 14.43 -7.26
C GLY A 67 -3.36 14.20 -6.01
N ASN A 68 -4.39 15.03 -5.81
CA ASN A 68 -5.34 14.93 -4.69
C ASN A 68 -6.64 14.19 -5.06
N ARG A 69 -6.73 13.63 -6.28
CA ARG A 69 -7.91 12.89 -6.73
C ARG A 69 -7.74 11.39 -6.51
N ASN A 70 -8.68 10.77 -5.82
CA ASN A 70 -8.78 9.31 -5.73
C ASN A 70 -9.21 8.72 -7.08
N VAL A 71 -8.47 7.71 -7.55
CA VAL A 71 -8.77 6.97 -8.78
C VAL A 71 -8.79 5.45 -8.61
N GLY A 72 -8.55 4.95 -7.39
CA GLY A 72 -8.58 3.53 -7.08
C GLY A 72 -8.47 3.27 -5.59
N TYR A 73 -9.18 2.25 -5.10
CA TYR A 73 -9.17 1.86 -3.68
C TYR A 73 -9.41 0.36 -3.57
N TYR A 74 -8.47 -0.36 -2.93
CA TYR A 74 -8.53 -1.82 -2.82
C TYR A 74 -8.03 -2.29 -1.46
N CYS A 75 -8.81 -3.14 -0.79
CA CYS A 75 -8.43 -3.83 0.46
C CYS A 75 -8.23 -5.34 0.26
N SER A 76 -8.17 -5.78 -0.99
CA SER A 76 -7.91 -7.17 -1.37
C SER A 76 -7.01 -7.16 -2.60
N SER A 77 -6.25 -8.23 -2.79
CA SER A 77 -5.30 -8.33 -3.90
C SER A 77 -5.96 -7.96 -5.24
N HIS A 78 -5.32 -7.05 -5.96
CA HIS A 78 -5.78 -6.57 -7.25
C HIS A 78 -4.61 -6.18 -8.13
N SER A 79 -4.72 -6.41 -9.43
CA SER A 79 -3.70 -6.02 -10.39
C SER A 79 -4.34 -5.49 -11.66
N SER A 80 -3.62 -4.59 -12.33
CA SER A 80 -4.02 -4.10 -13.63
C SER A 80 -2.79 -3.80 -14.46
N GLY A 81 -2.73 -4.42 -15.64
CA GLY A 81 -1.75 -4.12 -16.68
C GLY A 81 -2.05 -2.82 -17.41
N GLN A 82 -3.27 -2.30 -17.30
CA GLN A 82 -3.69 -1.06 -17.94
C GLN A 82 -4.85 -0.43 -17.16
N PRO A 83 -4.56 0.30 -16.06
CA PRO A 83 -5.56 0.95 -15.25
C PRO A 83 -6.38 1.95 -16.09
N SER A 84 -7.68 2.08 -15.79
CA SER A 84 -8.57 3.00 -16.49
C SER A 84 -8.22 4.48 -16.25
N ALA A 85 -7.41 4.77 -15.24
CA ALA A 85 -6.91 6.10 -14.93
C ALA A 85 -5.42 6.05 -14.56
N ASN A 86 -4.69 7.06 -15.04
CA ASN A 86 -3.31 7.31 -14.62
C ASN A 86 -3.28 7.81 -13.16
N PHE A 87 -2.25 7.41 -12.42
CA PHE A 87 -2.00 7.89 -11.05
C PHE A 87 -0.50 8.05 -10.78
N ASN A 88 -0.15 8.87 -9.80
CA ASN A 88 1.26 9.21 -9.49
C ASN A 88 1.57 9.18 -7.99
N LYS A 89 0.59 8.82 -7.16
CA LYS A 89 0.71 8.68 -5.72
C LYS A 89 -0.06 7.46 -5.24
N VAL A 90 0.47 6.77 -4.26
CA VAL A 90 -0.14 5.61 -3.61
C VAL A 90 -0.12 5.83 -2.12
N VAL A 91 -1.23 5.57 -1.43
CA VAL A 91 -1.34 5.65 0.03
C VAL A 91 -1.72 4.28 0.53
N ILE A 92 -0.92 3.70 1.43
CA ILE A 92 -1.13 2.37 1.98
C ILE A 92 -1.27 2.48 3.50
N GLY A 93 -2.27 1.82 4.06
CA GLY A 93 -2.56 1.80 5.49
C GLY A 93 -3.49 0.64 5.82
N CYS A 94 -3.59 0.29 7.10
CA CYS A 94 -4.35 -0.87 7.54
C CYS A 94 -5.34 -0.51 8.65
N GLY A 95 -6.38 -1.33 8.81
CA GLY A 95 -7.50 -1.06 9.70
C GLY A 95 -8.13 0.30 9.46
N ASN A 96 -8.21 1.11 10.51
CA ASN A 96 -8.93 2.39 10.49
C ASN A 96 -8.07 3.58 10.01
N GLU A 97 -6.90 3.33 9.42
CA GLU A 97 -6.04 4.40 8.91
C GLU A 97 -6.70 5.17 7.76
N GLN A 98 -6.70 6.50 7.87
CA GLN A 98 -7.30 7.34 6.84
C GLN A 98 -6.36 7.47 5.63
N LEU A 99 -6.82 6.99 4.47
CA LEU A 99 -6.08 7.06 3.21
C LEU A 99 -6.48 8.32 2.44
N ILE A 100 -5.64 9.35 2.49
CA ILE A 100 -5.94 10.68 1.89
C ILE A 100 -5.11 10.91 0.63
N CYS A 101 -5.78 11.18 -0.48
CA CYS A 101 -5.19 11.89 -1.60
C CYS A 101 -5.16 13.39 -1.25
#